data_AF-A0A818XAG0-F1
#
_entry.id   AF-A0A818XAG0-F1
#
_cell.length_a   1.000
_cell.length_b   1.000
_cell.length_c   1.000
_cell.angle_alpha   90.00
_cell.angle_beta   90.00
_cell.angle_gamma   90.00
#
_symmetry.space_group_name_H-M   'P 1'
#
loop_
_entity.id
_entity.type
_entity.pdbx_description
1 polymer ?
#
loop_
_entity_poly.entity_id
_entity_poly.type
_entity_poly.pdbx_seq_one_letter_code
_entity_poly.pdbx_strand_id
1 'polypeptide(L)'
;MAESDSKIAQQNDAELVYYTELEKYINSLSTKFQEKSVIKQSVYDDIIKCLLSSKNKPVGLFSSKFVSWIKKHFITIKIAGVDIACCVKSKKPICIYETYYNVIREAHITISHGNRDKTIHELNSHYSWISRFAVEIFLKQCVSCQT
;
A
#
# COMPACT_ATOMS: atom_id res chain seq x y z
N MET A 1 -23.47 -22.33 -6.82
CA MET A 1 -22.37 -21.84 -7.69
C MET A 1 -22.62 -20.43 -8.23
N ALA A 2 -23.86 -19.99 -8.44
CA ALA A 2 -24.16 -18.63 -8.92
C ALA A 2 -23.92 -17.48 -7.91
N GLU A 3 -23.99 -17.75 -6.60
CA GLU A 3 -23.82 -16.71 -5.55
C GLU A 3 -22.38 -16.19 -5.40
N SER A 4 -21.39 -16.99 -5.78
CA SER A 4 -19.97 -16.64 -5.72
C SER A 4 -19.58 -15.65 -6.83
N ASP A 5 -20.16 -15.80 -8.02
CA ASP A 5 -19.84 -14.96 -9.18
C ASP A 5 -20.40 -13.53 -9.03
N SER A 6 -21.59 -13.39 -8.41
CA SER A 6 -22.20 -12.09 -8.14
C SER A 6 -21.45 -11.28 -7.07
N LYS A 7 -20.89 -11.94 -6.05
CA LYS A 7 -20.07 -11.27 -5.01
C LYS A 7 -18.72 -10.81 -5.54
N ILE A 8 -18.10 -11.57 -6.44
CA ILE A 8 -16.85 -11.19 -7.10
C ILE A 8 -17.06 -9.97 -8.00
N ALA A 9 -18.14 -9.94 -8.78
CA ALA A 9 -18.47 -8.79 -9.64
C ALA A 9 -18.69 -7.50 -8.83
N GLN A 10 -19.49 -7.56 -7.76
CA GLN A 10 -19.76 -6.40 -6.90
C GLN A 10 -18.53 -5.91 -6.13
N GLN A 11 -17.64 -6.82 -5.73
CA GLN A 11 -16.38 -6.47 -5.07
C GLN A 11 -15.41 -5.78 -6.04
N ASN A 12 -15.34 -6.25 -7.30
CA ASN A 12 -14.52 -5.64 -8.34
C ASN A 12 -14.99 -4.23 -8.71
N ASP A 13 -16.31 -3.98 -8.72
CA ASP A 13 -16.86 -2.65 -9.00
C ASP A 13 -16.52 -1.64 -7.90
N ALA A 14 -16.65 -2.02 -6.63
CA ALA A 14 -16.29 -1.16 -5.50
C ALA A 14 -14.79 -0.87 -5.44
N GLU A 15 -13.95 -1.86 -5.74
CA GLU A 15 -12.49 -1.70 -5.86
C GLU A 15 -12.12 -0.74 -7.00
N LEU A 16 -12.78 -0.85 -8.16
CA LEU A 16 -12.56 0.06 -9.29
C LEU A 16 -12.92 1.51 -8.94
N VAL A 17 -14.07 1.72 -8.28
CA VAL A 17 -14.49 3.05 -7.83
C VAL A 17 -13.52 3.61 -6.80
N TYR A 18 -13.03 2.78 -5.87
CA TYR A 18 -11.98 3.16 -4.92
C TYR A 18 -10.72 3.68 -5.61
N TYR A 19 -10.16 2.89 -6.53
CA TYR A 19 -8.93 3.26 -7.22
C TYR A 19 -9.12 4.49 -8.12
N THR A 20 -10.27 4.62 -8.76
CA THR A 20 -10.60 5.81 -9.56
C THR A 20 -10.58 7.08 -8.71
N GLU A 21 -11.19 7.07 -7.52
CA GLU A 21 -11.20 8.22 -6.61
C GLU A 21 -9.82 8.48 -6.00
N LEU A 22 -9.07 7.43 -5.69
CA LEU A 22 -7.69 7.56 -5.20
C LEU A 22 -6.76 8.16 -6.26
N GLU A 23 -6.89 7.76 -7.52
CA GLU A 23 -6.12 8.35 -8.63
C GLU A 23 -6.47 9.81 -8.87
N LYS A 24 -7.75 10.18 -8.82
CA LYS A 24 -8.16 11.60 -8.86
C LYS A 24 -7.50 12.41 -7.75
N TYR A 25 -7.46 11.85 -6.53
CA TYR A 25 -6.79 12.50 -5.41
C TYR A 25 -5.28 12.62 -5.66
N ILE A 26 -4.60 11.54 -6.07
CA ILE A 26 -3.15 11.57 -6.35
C ILE A 26 -2.85 12.61 -7.45
N ASN A 27 -3.62 12.63 -8.53
CA ASN A 27 -3.45 13.57 -9.64
C ASN A 27 -3.70 15.03 -9.24
N SER A 28 -4.48 15.27 -8.18
CA SER A 28 -4.65 16.61 -7.62
C SER A 28 -3.44 17.12 -6.82
N LEU A 29 -2.52 16.23 -6.42
CA LEU A 29 -1.28 16.60 -5.73
C LEU A 29 -0.26 17.18 -6.70
N SER A 30 0.72 17.94 -6.21
CA SER A 30 1.84 18.37 -7.06
C SER A 30 2.71 17.18 -7.47
N THR A 31 3.38 17.27 -8.63
CA THR A 31 4.24 16.22 -9.20
C THR A 31 5.24 15.65 -8.19
N LYS A 32 5.81 16.51 -7.35
CA LYS A 32 6.74 16.12 -6.27
C LYS A 32 6.10 15.21 -5.20
N PHE A 33 4.82 15.40 -4.90
CA PHE A 33 4.08 14.57 -3.94
C PHE A 33 3.48 13.33 -4.59
N GLN A 34 3.08 13.39 -5.87
CA GLN A 34 2.60 12.24 -6.64
C GLN A 34 3.59 11.08 -6.62
N GLU A 35 4.85 11.35 -6.98
CA GLU A 35 5.93 10.35 -7.06
C GLU A 35 6.26 9.68 -5.71
N LYS A 36 5.87 10.30 -4.59
CA LYS A 36 6.20 9.83 -3.23
C LYS A 36 4.98 9.37 -2.42
N SER A 37 3.78 9.55 -2.98
CA SER A 37 2.53 9.34 -2.27
C SER A 37 2.21 7.87 -2.05
N VAL A 38 2.56 7.02 -3.02
CA VAL A 38 2.25 5.59 -3.05
C VAL A 38 3.42 4.80 -3.63
N ILE A 39 3.55 3.55 -3.21
CA ILE A 39 4.52 2.61 -3.78
C ILE A 39 3.73 1.62 -4.64
N LYS A 40 3.88 1.74 -5.96
CA LYS A 40 3.32 0.78 -6.93
C LYS A 40 4.15 -0.50 -6.96
N GLN A 41 3.57 -1.59 -7.47
CA GLN A 41 4.25 -2.88 -7.61
C GLN A 41 5.60 -2.76 -8.33
N SER A 42 5.67 -2.00 -9.43
CA SER A 42 6.91 -1.82 -10.20
C SER A 42 8.03 -1.21 -9.35
N VAL A 43 7.71 -0.20 -8.52
CA VAL A 43 8.67 0.44 -7.62
C VAL A 43 9.05 -0.51 -6.48
N TYR A 44 8.09 -1.28 -5.96
CA TYR A 44 8.35 -2.31 -4.95
C TYR A 44 9.33 -3.37 -5.46
N ASP A 45 9.16 -3.84 -6.69
CA ASP A 45 10.07 -4.80 -7.32
C ASP A 45 11.48 -4.22 -7.46
N ASP A 46 11.59 -2.95 -7.84
CA ASP A 46 12.87 -2.24 -7.93
C ASP A 46 13.52 -2.04 -6.54
N ILE A 47 12.72 -1.79 -5.50
CA ILE A 47 13.19 -1.76 -4.10
C ILE A 47 13.78 -3.12 -3.71
N ILE A 48 13.06 -4.22 -3.96
CA ILE A 48 13.52 -5.58 -3.65
C ILE A 48 14.80 -5.90 -4.43
N LYS A 49 14.81 -5.67 -5.75
CA LYS A 49 15.99 -5.87 -6.60
C LYS A 49 17.19 -5.08 -6.07
N CYS A 50 17.00 -3.81 -5.72
CA CYS A 50 18.07 -2.96 -5.19
C CYS A 50 18.60 -3.47 -3.84
N LEU A 51 17.72 -3.86 -2.92
CA LEU A 51 18.11 -4.38 -1.60
C LEU A 51 18.88 -5.70 -1.71
N LEU A 52 18.41 -6.63 -2.56
CA LEU A 52 19.06 -7.91 -2.82
C LEU A 52 20.40 -7.74 -3.55
N SER A 53 20.46 -6.80 -4.51
CA SER A 53 21.68 -6.49 -5.27
C SER A 53 22.73 -5.77 -4.41
N SER A 54 22.35 -5.10 -3.32
CA SER A 54 23.32 -4.40 -2.47
C SER A 54 24.36 -5.31 -1.78
N LYS A 55 24.14 -6.64 -1.77
CA LYS A 55 25.15 -7.63 -1.36
C LYS A 55 26.29 -7.81 -2.38
N ASN A 56 26.06 -7.44 -3.64
CA ASN A 56 27.04 -7.48 -4.75
C ASN A 56 26.90 -6.18 -5.57
N LYS A 57 27.70 -5.14 -5.27
CA LYS A 57 27.76 -3.80 -5.92
C LYS A 57 26.62 -3.50 -6.93
N PRO A 58 25.73 -2.51 -6.70
CA PRO A 58 24.66 -2.19 -7.63
C PRO A 58 25.24 -1.82 -9.01
N VAL A 59 25.12 -2.75 -9.96
CA VAL A 59 25.60 -2.60 -11.34
C VAL A 59 24.66 -1.64 -12.03
N GLY A 60 24.97 -0.33 -12.07
CA GLY A 60 24.46 0.68 -13.00
C GLY A 60 22.93 0.84 -13.20
N LEU A 61 22.10 0.04 -12.54
CA LEU A 61 20.69 -0.15 -12.88
C LEU A 61 19.79 0.96 -12.32
N PHE A 62 20.23 1.56 -11.22
CA PHE A 62 19.45 2.50 -10.44
C PHE A 62 20.23 3.78 -10.17
N SER A 63 19.53 4.93 -10.14
CA SER A 63 20.16 6.20 -9.80
C SER A 63 20.69 6.22 -8.36
N SER A 64 21.79 6.94 -8.13
CA SER A 64 22.37 7.09 -6.79
C SER A 64 21.39 7.67 -5.76
N LYS A 65 20.53 8.60 -6.20
CA LYS A 65 19.45 9.18 -5.37
C LYS A 65 18.44 8.12 -4.94
N PHE A 66 18.02 7.25 -5.86
CA PHE A 66 17.09 6.17 -5.56
C PHE A 66 17.69 5.14 -4.60
N VAL A 67 18.92 4.70 -4.85
CA VAL A 67 19.64 3.76 -3.97
C VAL A 67 19.81 4.34 -2.55
N SER A 68 20.17 5.62 -2.44
CA SER A 68 20.31 6.31 -1.16
C SER A 68 18.96 6.41 -0.42
N TRP A 69 17.88 6.76 -1.14
CA TRP A 69 16.53 6.74 -0.58
C TRP A 69 16.13 5.35 -0.10
N ILE A 70 16.41 4.30 -0.89
CA ILE A 70 16.08 2.92 -0.51
C ILE A 70 16.79 2.53 0.79
N LYS A 71 18.12 2.67 0.84
CA LYS A 71 18.92 2.30 2.01
C LYS A 71 18.51 3.07 3.28
N LYS A 72 18.00 4.29 3.11
CA LYS A 72 17.53 5.12 4.22
C LYS A 72 16.16 4.67 4.77
N HIS A 73 15.30 4.12 3.92
CA HIS A 73 13.89 3.91 4.25
C HIS A 73 13.46 2.44 4.33
N PHE A 74 14.14 1.53 3.64
CA PHE A 74 13.75 0.13 3.53
C PHE A 74 14.85 -0.84 3.94
N ILE A 75 14.42 -1.99 4.44
CA ILE A 75 15.23 -3.17 4.75
C ILE A 75 14.51 -4.41 4.25
N THR A 76 15.26 -5.47 3.96
CA THR A 76 14.67 -6.77 3.64
C THR A 76 14.60 -7.63 4.90
N ILE A 77 13.45 -8.24 5.16
CA ILE A 77 13.25 -9.24 6.21
C ILE A 77 12.77 -10.53 5.55
N LYS A 78 13.37 -11.66 5.93
CA LYS A 78 12.97 -12.98 5.42
C LYS A 78 11.82 -13.52 6.27
N ILE A 79 10.65 -13.70 5.66
CA ILE A 79 9.45 -14.26 6.30
C ILE A 79 9.08 -15.51 5.51
N ALA A 80 9.01 -16.66 6.19
CA ALA A 80 8.70 -17.96 5.56
C ALA A 80 9.55 -18.26 4.30
N GLY A 81 10.83 -17.88 4.31
CA GLY A 81 11.74 -18.06 3.18
C GLY A 81 11.70 -16.97 2.12
N VAL A 82 10.70 -16.09 2.12
CA VAL A 82 10.52 -14.99 1.15
C VAL A 82 11.10 -13.68 1.70
N ASP A 83 11.85 -12.97 0.86
CA ASP A 83 12.42 -11.67 1.17
C ASP A 83 11.39 -10.56 0.95
N ILE A 84 10.95 -9.92 2.05
CA ILE A 84 9.93 -8.85 2.04
C ILE A 84 10.55 -7.51 2.38
N ALA A 85 10.17 -6.45 1.66
CA ALA A 85 10.62 -5.09 1.97
C ALA A 85 9.80 -4.53 3.13
N CYS A 86 10.51 -4.12 4.19
CA CYS A 86 9.95 -3.50 5.38
C CYS A 86 10.53 -2.11 5.58
N CYS A 87 9.78 -1.23 6.25
CA CYS A 87 10.26 0.09 6.61
C CYS A 87 11.32 -0.01 7.73
N VAL A 88 12.43 0.72 7.59
CA VAL A 88 13.53 0.76 8.56
C VAL A 88 13.05 1.14 9.96
N LYS A 89 12.13 2.11 10.06
CA LYS A 89 11.67 2.70 11.33
C LYS A 89 10.65 1.83 12.03
N SER A 90 9.59 1.42 11.32
CA SER A 90 8.48 0.67 11.91
C SER A 90 8.71 -0.85 11.93
N LYS A 91 9.68 -1.36 11.16
CA LYS A 91 9.94 -2.78 10.93
C LYS A 91 8.77 -3.56 10.33
N LYS A 92 7.79 -2.85 9.76
CA LYS A 92 6.59 -3.42 9.16
C LYS A 92 6.69 -3.50 7.64
N PRO A 93 6.01 -4.49 7.02
CA PRO A 93 5.97 -4.63 5.57
C PRO A 93 5.43 -3.36 4.92
N ILE A 94 5.99 -3.03 3.75
CA ILE A 94 5.49 -1.94 2.91
C ILE A 94 4.20 -2.38 2.25
N CYS A 95 3.15 -1.57 2.40
CA CYS A 95 1.91 -1.77 1.67
C CYS A 95 2.08 -1.23 0.24
N ILE A 96 1.72 -2.04 -0.74
CA ILE A 96 1.74 -1.66 -2.15
C ILE A 96 0.37 -1.12 -2.57
N TYR A 97 0.38 -0.16 -3.48
CA TYR A 97 -0.81 0.53 -3.98
C TYR A 97 -1.93 -0.43 -4.40
N GLU A 98 -1.57 -1.48 -5.14
CA GLU A 98 -2.46 -2.49 -5.69
C GLU A 98 -3.12 -3.37 -4.61
N THR A 99 -2.66 -3.31 -3.36
CA THR A 99 -3.25 -4.04 -2.23
C THR A 99 -4.04 -3.14 -1.27
N TYR A 100 -4.03 -1.82 -1.48
CA TYR A 100 -4.64 -0.86 -0.56
C TYR A 100 -6.11 -1.16 -0.29
N TYR A 101 -6.91 -1.40 -1.33
CA TYR A 101 -8.34 -1.64 -1.16
C TYR A 101 -8.61 -2.81 -0.21
N ASN A 102 -8.00 -3.97 -0.50
CA ASN A 102 -8.17 -5.17 0.30
C ASN A 102 -7.62 -5.00 1.71
N VAL A 103 -6.41 -4.46 1.88
CA VAL A 103 -5.78 -4.28 3.20
C VAL A 103 -6.59 -3.32 4.08
N ILE A 104 -7.10 -2.22 3.52
CA ILE A 104 -7.94 -1.26 4.26
C ILE A 104 -9.29 -1.89 4.60
N ARG A 105 -9.91 -2.61 3.66
CA ARG A 105 -11.18 -3.33 3.88
C ARG A 105 -11.07 -4.32 5.03
N GLU A 106 -10.05 -5.19 5.01
CA GLU A 106 -9.86 -6.20 6.06
C GLU A 106 -9.62 -5.55 7.42
N ALA A 107 -8.78 -4.51 7.49
CA ALA A 107 -8.55 -3.77 8.74
C ALA A 107 -9.83 -3.12 9.26
N HIS A 108 -10.62 -2.52 8.37
CA HIS A 108 -11.88 -1.85 8.72
C HIS A 108 -12.97 -2.82 9.20
N ILE A 109 -13.08 -4.01 8.57
CA ILE A 109 -13.99 -5.08 9.01
C ILE A 109 -13.55 -5.66 10.36
N THR A 110 -12.24 -5.89 10.54
CA THR A 110 -11.68 -6.47 11.78
C THR A 110 -12.02 -5.62 13.01
N ILE A 111 -12.02 -4.30 12.86
CA ILE A 111 -12.40 -3.37 13.95
C ILE A 111 -13.89 -3.06 14.00
N SER A 112 -14.73 -3.82 13.30
CA SER A 112 -16.19 -3.66 13.23
C SER A 112 -16.62 -2.26 12.82
N HIS A 113 -16.15 -1.81 11.66
CA HIS A 113 -16.48 -0.50 11.08
C HIS A 113 -16.08 0.70 11.96
N GLY A 114 -14.94 0.59 12.63
CA GLY A 114 -14.38 1.67 13.42
C GLY A 114 -14.07 2.92 12.59
N ASN A 115 -14.02 4.07 13.26
CA ASN A 115 -13.74 5.35 12.62
C ASN A 115 -12.36 5.39 11.93
N ARG A 116 -12.11 6.48 11.19
CA ARG A 116 -10.85 6.68 10.46
C ARG A 116 -9.62 6.44 11.32
N ASP A 117 -9.57 7.04 12.50
CA ASP A 117 -8.36 7.02 13.32
C ASP A 117 -8.10 5.62 13.90
N LYS A 118 -9.16 4.86 14.22
CA LYS A 118 -9.06 3.44 14.58
C LYS A 118 -8.60 2.58 13.39
N THR A 119 -9.13 2.82 12.19
CA THR A 119 -8.73 2.09 10.98
C THR A 119 -7.26 2.33 10.66
N ILE A 120 -6.80 3.58 10.75
CA ILE A 120 -5.39 3.94 10.56
C ILE A 120 -4.50 3.30 11.63
N HIS A 121 -4.96 3.24 12.88
CA HIS A 121 -4.23 2.58 13.95
C HIS A 121 -4.01 1.10 13.67
N GLU A 122 -5.08 0.38 13.29
CA GLU A 122 -5.02 -1.03 12.91
C GLU A 122 -4.14 -1.26 11.67
N LEU A 123 -4.26 -0.42 10.65
CA LEU A 123 -3.38 -0.52 9.47
C LEU A 123 -1.92 -0.31 9.83
N ASN A 124 -1.64 0.68 10.69
CA ASN A 124 -0.28 0.96 11.13
C ASN A 124 0.25 -0.10 12.10
N SER A 125 -0.56 -0.99 12.69
CA SER A 125 -0.04 -2.14 13.46
C SER A 125 0.55 -3.22 12.55
N HIS A 126 0.04 -3.36 11.33
CA HIS A 126 0.45 -4.43 10.40
C HIS A 126 1.34 -3.97 9.25
N TYR A 127 1.09 -2.77 8.71
CA TYR A 127 1.73 -2.29 7.50
C TYR A 127 2.44 -0.94 7.69
N SER A 128 3.14 -0.50 6.66
CA SER A 128 3.72 0.84 6.56
C SER A 128 3.54 1.40 5.17
N TRP A 129 3.69 2.72 5.05
CA TRP A 129 3.58 3.45 3.80
C TRP A 129 2.16 3.61 3.23
N ILE A 130 1.13 3.41 4.04
CA ILE A 130 -0.26 3.67 3.66
C ILE A 130 -0.59 5.14 3.91
N SER A 131 -1.09 5.83 2.90
CA SER A 131 -1.53 7.23 3.02
C SER A 131 -2.83 7.33 3.82
N ARG A 132 -2.92 8.29 4.73
CA ARG A 132 -4.17 8.62 5.45
C ARG A 132 -5.34 8.88 4.49
N PHE A 133 -5.06 9.56 3.38
CA PHE A 133 -6.08 9.88 2.38
C PHE A 133 -6.63 8.63 1.68
N ALA A 134 -5.80 7.60 1.51
CA ALA A 134 -6.24 6.31 0.96
C ALA A 134 -7.30 5.66 1.86
N VAL A 135 -7.18 5.80 3.19
CA VAL A 135 -8.19 5.33 4.15
C VAL A 135 -9.44 6.20 4.12
N GLU A 136 -9.28 7.53 4.06
CA GLU A 136 -10.42 8.47 4.00
C GLU A 136 -11.30 8.26 2.77
N ILE A 137 -10.69 7.99 1.60
CA ILE A 137 -11.43 7.70 0.36
C ILE A 137 -12.21 6.40 0.50
N PHE A 138 -11.61 5.36 1.08
CA PHE A 138 -12.29 4.08 1.31
C PHE A 138 -13.51 4.25 2.23
N LEU A 139 -13.36 4.98 3.34
CA LEU A 139 -14.45 5.17 4.31
C LEU A 139 -15.64 5.94 3.73
N LYS A 140 -15.40 6.85 2.78
CA LYS A 140 -16.46 7.53 2.01
C LYS A 140 -17.23 6.61 1.06
N GLN A 141 -16.82 5.37 0.90
CA GLN A 141 -17.49 4.40 0.03
C GLN A 141 -18.11 3.25 0.84
N CYS A 142 -17.84 3.17 2.14
CA CYS A 142 -18.36 2.12 3.00
C CYS A 142 -19.84 2.36 3.34
N VAL A 143 -20.73 1.56 2.77
CA VAL A 143 -22.19 1.64 2.99
C VAL A 143 -22.56 1.52 4.48
N SER A 144 -21.94 0.59 5.20
CA SER A 144 -22.21 0.36 6.63
C SER A 144 -21.83 1.53 7.54
N CYS A 145 -20.88 2.38 7.11
CA CYS A 145 -20.50 3.60 7.85
C CYS A 145 -21.32 4.83 7.46
N GLN A 146 -22.03 4.78 6.33
CA GLN A 146 -22.87 5.88 5.83
C GLN A 146 -24.33 5.78 6.26
N THR A 147 -24.73 4.62 6.80
CA THR A 147 -26.05 4.37 7.35
C THR A 147 -26.14 4.93 8.76
#